data_AF-A0A2X2K319-F1
#
_entry.id   AF-A0A2X2K319-F1
#
_cell.length_a   1.000
_cell.length_b   1.000
_cell.length_c   1.000
_cell.angle_alpha   90.00
_cell.angle_beta   90.00
_cell.angle_gamma   90.00
#
_symmetry.space_group_name_H-M   'P 1'
#
loop_
_entity.id
_entity.type
_entity.pdbx_description
1 polymer ?
#
loop_
_entity_poly.entity_id
_entity_poly.type
_entity_poly.pdbx_seq_one_letter_code
_entity_poly.pdbx_strand_id
1 'polypeptide(L)'
;MSKEHTLSQNISRVNFKELQQIIKMGLVQGNLIPAFAGAWLAVVMTNHSFLSSIPQILLMLLGSTLIMGGACALNNYYDQDIDRIMPSKQNRPTVNNRITDQNLLLLSFGMMLVGEICLFLLNIPSGVLGLMGIVGYVSYYSIWSKDIQHGTQ
;
A
#
# COMPACT_ATOMS: atom_id res chain seq x y z
N MET A 1 17.23 -42.29 -12.24
CA MET A 1 16.01 -42.32 -11.40
C MET A 1 16.07 -41.10 -10.49
N SER A 2 15.38 -40.04 -10.88
CA SER A 2 15.53 -38.68 -10.34
C SER A 2 15.02 -38.61 -8.91
N LYS A 3 15.82 -38.05 -8.00
CA LYS A 3 15.40 -37.76 -6.63
C LYS A 3 14.36 -36.65 -6.69
N GLU A 4 13.11 -37.00 -6.43
CA GLU A 4 12.07 -36.03 -6.12
C GLU A 4 12.46 -35.29 -4.85
N HIS A 5 13.11 -34.14 -5.02
CA HIS A 5 13.27 -33.15 -3.96
C HIS A 5 11.94 -32.40 -3.84
N THR A 6 10.93 -33.07 -3.27
CA THR A 6 9.76 -32.40 -2.70
C THR A 6 10.24 -31.53 -1.54
N LEU A 7 10.70 -30.32 -1.88
CA LEU A 7 10.82 -29.21 -0.96
C LEU A 7 9.40 -28.94 -0.45
N SER A 8 9.06 -29.59 0.67
CA SER A 8 7.95 -29.19 1.53
C SER A 8 8.25 -27.77 1.97
N GLN A 9 7.84 -26.80 1.15
CA GLN A 9 7.82 -25.39 1.48
C GLN A 9 6.85 -25.29 2.65
N ASN A 10 7.40 -25.29 3.87
CA ASN A 10 6.66 -24.96 5.07
C ASN A 10 6.05 -23.58 4.82
N ILE A 11 4.75 -23.52 4.51
CA ILE A 11 3.96 -22.29 4.42
C ILE A 11 3.84 -21.77 5.86
N SER A 12 4.95 -21.28 6.38
CA SER A 12 5.01 -20.53 7.61
C SER A 12 4.07 -19.33 7.44
N ARG A 13 3.20 -19.10 8.44
CA ARG A 13 2.28 -17.95 8.44
C ARG A 13 3.08 -16.68 8.15
N VAL A 14 2.53 -15.81 7.30
CA VAL A 14 3.11 -14.48 7.04
C VAL A 14 3.30 -13.76 8.36
N ASN A 15 4.53 -13.33 8.64
CA ASN A 15 4.85 -12.63 9.88
C ASN A 15 4.51 -11.14 9.75
N PHE A 16 4.21 -10.49 10.86
CA PHE A 16 3.90 -9.06 10.91
C PHE A 16 5.02 -8.18 10.34
N LYS A 17 6.29 -8.55 10.57
CA LYS A 17 7.45 -7.85 9.99
C LYS A 17 7.46 -7.89 8.46
N GLU A 18 6.97 -8.98 7.87
CA GLU A 18 6.92 -9.17 6.43
C GLU A 18 5.78 -8.36 5.83
N LEU A 19 4.63 -8.32 6.53
CA LEU A 19 3.53 -7.43 6.19
C LEU A 19 3.97 -5.96 6.22
N GLN A 20 4.73 -5.55 7.23
CA GLN A 20 5.28 -4.19 7.33
C GLN A 20 6.24 -3.83 6.19
N GLN A 21 7.03 -4.79 5.72
CA GLN A 21 7.90 -4.62 4.55
C GLN A 21 7.08 -4.49 3.26
N ILE A 22 6.02 -5.29 3.11
CA ILE A 22 5.14 -5.26 1.94
C ILE A 22 4.39 -3.93 1.86
N ILE A 23 3.89 -3.45 2.98
CA ILE A 23 3.16 -2.18 3.09
C ILE A 23 4.12 -0.97 3.04
N LYS A 24 5.44 -1.19 3.11
CA LYS A 24 6.47 -0.14 3.22
C LYS A 24 6.12 0.87 4.31
N MET A 25 5.93 0.38 5.55
CA MET A 25 5.37 1.15 6.67
C MET A 25 6.02 2.54 6.89
N GLY A 26 7.32 2.69 6.63
CA GLY A 26 7.99 3.99 6.73
C GLY A 26 7.45 5.05 5.75
N LEU A 27 7.09 4.67 4.51
CA LEU A 27 6.47 5.57 3.54
C LEU A 27 5.04 5.93 3.95
N VAL A 28 4.31 4.97 4.53
CA VAL A 28 2.95 5.18 5.01
C VAL A 28 2.95 6.18 6.17
N GLN A 29 3.83 6.00 7.16
CA GLN A 29 3.97 6.92 8.29
C GLN A 29 4.29 8.35 7.85
N GLY A 30 5.18 8.52 6.86
CA GLY A 30 5.51 9.83 6.30
C GLY A 30 4.30 10.55 5.69
N ASN A 31 3.38 9.82 5.05
CA ASN A 31 2.17 10.40 4.46
C ASN A 31 1.06 10.71 5.49
N LEU A 32 1.11 10.12 6.68
CA LEU A 32 0.13 10.42 7.73
C LEU A 32 0.32 11.80 8.34
N ILE A 33 1.53 12.35 8.32
CA ILE A 33 1.82 13.71 8.81
C ILE A 33 1.05 14.77 8.00
N PRO A 34 1.19 14.86 6.67
CA PRO A 34 0.43 15.83 5.87
C PRO A 34 -1.07 15.53 5.88
N ALA A 35 -1.48 14.26 5.91
CA ALA A 35 -2.89 13.89 6.04
C ALA A 35 -3.49 14.44 7.34
N PHE A 36 -2.82 14.23 8.47
CA PHE A 36 -3.23 14.77 9.76
C PHE A 36 -3.27 16.30 9.76
N ALA A 37 -2.27 16.95 9.18
CA ALA A 37 -2.24 18.41 9.06
C ALA A 37 -3.45 18.94 8.26
N GLY A 38 -3.83 18.26 7.17
CA GLY A 38 -5.03 18.58 6.38
C GLY A 38 -6.33 18.40 7.18
N ALA A 39 -6.45 17.30 7.93
CA ALA A 39 -7.57 17.07 8.85
C ALA A 39 -7.68 18.17 9.91
N TRP A 40 -6.57 18.53 10.53
CA TRP A 40 -6.53 19.61 11.52
C TRP A 40 -6.97 20.93 10.90
N LEU A 41 -6.43 21.27 9.74
CA LEU A 41 -6.80 22.49 9.02
C LEU A 41 -8.30 22.54 8.73
N ALA A 42 -8.91 21.42 8.33
CA ALA A 42 -10.35 21.34 8.11
C ALA A 42 -11.15 21.62 9.39
N VAL A 43 -10.73 21.08 10.54
CA VAL A 43 -11.37 21.34 11.84
C VAL A 43 -11.31 22.83 12.20
N VAL A 44 -10.14 23.46 12.03
CA VAL A 44 -9.95 24.88 12.30
C VAL A 44 -10.81 25.75 11.38
N MET A 45 -10.84 25.45 10.08
CA MET A 45 -11.59 26.22 9.09
C MET A 45 -13.11 26.12 9.27
N THR A 46 -13.58 24.99 9.81
CA THR A 46 -15.01 24.74 10.05
C THR A 46 -15.49 25.17 11.43
N ASN A 47 -14.59 25.71 12.28
CA ASN A 47 -14.85 26.04 13.69
C ASN A 47 -15.43 24.86 14.50
N HIS A 48 -15.14 23.63 14.10
CA HIS A 48 -15.49 22.45 14.89
C HIS A 48 -14.54 22.29 16.08
N SER A 49 -15.04 21.71 17.18
CA SER A 49 -14.17 21.32 18.28
C SER A 49 -13.26 20.17 17.84
N PHE A 50 -11.99 20.24 18.23
CA PHE A 50 -11.02 19.18 17.94
C PHE A 50 -11.46 17.84 18.53
N LEU A 51 -11.89 17.84 19.80
CA LEU A 51 -12.30 16.62 20.50
C LEU A 51 -13.49 15.93 19.83
N SER A 52 -14.45 16.70 19.31
CA SER A 52 -15.60 16.13 18.58
C SER A 52 -15.25 15.60 17.19
N SER A 53 -14.08 15.99 16.67
CA SER A 53 -13.61 15.61 15.33
C SER A 53 -12.64 14.43 15.35
N ILE A 54 -12.23 13.96 16.53
CA ILE A 54 -11.30 12.83 16.68
C ILE A 54 -11.76 11.58 15.91
N PRO A 55 -13.03 11.12 16.00
CA PRO A 55 -13.48 9.95 15.24
C PRO A 55 -13.29 10.09 13.73
N GLN A 56 -13.57 11.28 13.18
CA GLN A 56 -13.46 11.61 11.78
C GLN A 56 -11.98 11.63 11.34
N ILE A 57 -11.11 12.22 12.16
CA ILE A 57 -9.66 12.23 11.92
C ILE A 57 -9.12 10.81 11.92
N LEU A 58 -9.51 9.98 12.89
CA LEU A 58 -9.07 8.59 12.97
C LEU A 58 -9.57 7.76 11.77
N LEU A 59 -10.83 7.93 11.37
CA LEU A 59 -11.38 7.25 10.20
C LEU A 59 -10.66 7.67 8.91
N MET A 60 -10.38 8.97 8.75
CA MET A 60 -9.62 9.51 7.63
C MET A 60 -8.19 8.95 7.57
N LEU A 61 -7.50 8.93 8.71
CA LEU A 61 -6.14 8.38 8.81
C LEU A 61 -6.12 6.88 8.53
N LEU A 62 -7.11 6.14 9.05
CA LEU A 62 -7.24 4.70 8.78
C LEU A 62 -7.49 4.43 7.29
N GLY A 63 -8.44 5.13 6.67
CA GLY A 63 -8.73 5.01 5.25
C GLY A 63 -7.51 5.33 4.39
N SER A 64 -6.82 6.43 4.69
CA SER A 64 -5.60 6.85 4.00
C SER A 64 -4.46 5.82 4.17
N THR A 65 -4.30 5.26 5.38
CA THR A 65 -3.30 4.22 5.67
C THR A 65 -3.55 2.95 4.85
N LEU A 66 -4.82 2.53 4.77
CA LEU A 66 -5.22 1.34 4.02
C LEU A 66 -5.00 1.52 2.51
N ILE A 67 -5.40 2.67 1.95
CA ILE A 67 -5.13 2.99 0.54
C ILE A 67 -3.62 3.00 0.26
N MET A 68 -2.83 3.72 1.06
CA MET A 68 -1.39 3.84 0.86
C MET A 68 -0.68 2.48 0.99
N GLY A 69 -1.08 1.67 1.98
CA GLY A 69 -0.52 0.35 2.19
C GLY A 69 -0.88 -0.63 1.09
N GLY A 70 -2.12 -0.60 0.60
CA GLY A 70 -2.55 -1.38 -0.55
C GLY A 70 -1.82 -0.98 -1.83
N ALA A 71 -1.62 0.32 -2.07
CA ALA A 71 -0.84 0.83 -3.19
C ALA A 71 0.64 0.39 -3.11
N CYS A 72 1.25 0.42 -1.92
CA CYS A 72 2.61 -0.08 -1.72
C CYS A 72 2.73 -1.59 -1.95
N ALA A 73 1.73 -2.37 -1.54
CA ALA A 73 1.65 -3.79 -1.82
C ALA A 73 1.52 -4.07 -3.33
N LEU A 74 0.71 -3.27 -4.05
CA LEU A 74 0.58 -3.36 -5.51
C LEU A 74 1.91 -3.06 -6.21
N ASN A 75 2.61 -2.05 -5.74
CA ASN A 75 3.92 -1.68 -6.27
C ASN A 75 4.94 -2.80 -6.06
N ASN A 76 4.92 -3.44 -4.89
CA ASN A 76 5.79 -4.58 -4.64
C ASN A 76 5.46 -5.79 -5.52
N TYR A 77 4.22 -5.92 -6.02
CA TYR A 77 3.86 -6.91 -7.03
C TYR A 77 4.49 -6.58 -8.40
N TYR A 78 4.32 -5.34 -8.89
CA TYR A 78 4.92 -4.93 -10.16
C TYR A 78 6.46 -4.96 -10.17
N ASP A 79 7.09 -4.62 -9.03
CA ASP A 79 8.54 -4.63 -8.89
C ASP A 79 9.13 -6.06 -8.77
N GLN A 80 8.33 -7.13 -8.62
CA GLN A 80 8.82 -8.49 -8.30
C GLN A 80 9.92 -8.98 -9.26
N ASP A 81 9.72 -8.82 -10.57
CA ASP A 81 10.67 -9.32 -11.57
C ASP A 81 11.99 -8.55 -11.59
N ILE A 82 11.92 -7.23 -11.35
CA ILE A 82 13.10 -6.37 -11.22
C ILE A 82 13.82 -6.69 -9.90
N ASP A 83 13.07 -6.85 -8.82
CA ASP A 83 13.61 -7.12 -7.50
C ASP A 83 14.27 -8.51 -7.40
N ARG A 84 13.86 -9.48 -8.25
CA ARG A 84 14.50 -10.81 -8.39
C ARG A 84 15.94 -10.72 -8.87
N ILE A 85 16.27 -9.78 -9.76
CA ILE A 85 17.62 -9.61 -10.30
C ILE A 85 18.50 -8.65 -9.49
N MET A 86 17.94 -7.97 -8.47
CA MET A 86 18.66 -7.04 -7.59
C MET A 86 19.16 -7.73 -6.31
N PRO A 87 20.49 -7.90 -6.10
CA PRO A 87 21.03 -8.64 -4.94
C PRO A 87 20.58 -8.12 -3.57
N SER A 88 20.35 -6.80 -3.45
CA SER A 88 19.90 -6.16 -2.21
C SER A 88 18.41 -6.38 -1.89
N LYS A 89 17.61 -6.87 -2.85
CA LYS A 89 16.15 -7.02 -2.74
C LYS A 89 15.66 -8.46 -2.85
N GLN A 90 16.53 -9.40 -3.15
CA GLN A 90 16.22 -10.83 -3.24
C GLN A 90 15.62 -11.41 -1.95
N ASN A 91 15.88 -10.81 -0.78
CA ASN A 91 15.30 -11.26 0.50
C ASN A 91 13.85 -10.81 0.74
N ARG A 92 13.24 -10.05 -0.17
CA ARG A 92 11.86 -9.56 0.00
C ARG A 92 10.86 -10.72 0.02
N PRO A 93 9.82 -10.68 0.88
CA PRO A 93 8.82 -11.74 0.97
C PRO A 93 8.09 -12.01 -0.35
N THR A 94 7.93 -10.97 -1.18
CA THR A 94 7.29 -11.02 -2.50
C THR A 94 8.18 -11.66 -3.57
N VAL A 95 9.51 -11.58 -3.42
CA VAL A 95 10.48 -12.15 -4.37
C VAL A 95 10.71 -13.65 -4.11
N ASN A 96 10.69 -14.04 -2.84
CA ASN A 96 10.93 -15.42 -2.39
C ASN A 96 9.70 -16.33 -2.47
N ASN A 97 8.64 -15.91 -3.15
CA ASN A 97 7.36 -16.63 -3.28
C ASN A 97 6.74 -17.07 -1.92
N ARG A 98 7.11 -16.42 -0.81
CA ARG A 98 6.51 -16.71 0.50
C ARG A 98 5.05 -16.27 0.59
N ILE A 99 4.66 -15.32 -0.28
CA ILE A 99 3.28 -14.94 -0.53
C ILE A 99 3.02 -15.16 -2.01
N THR A 100 1.92 -15.83 -2.33
CA THR A 100 1.51 -16.03 -3.72
C THR A 100 1.08 -14.70 -4.32
N ASP A 101 1.34 -14.51 -5.61
CA ASP A 101 0.94 -13.33 -6.38
C ASP A 101 -0.56 -13.02 -6.24
N GLN A 102 -1.40 -14.06 -6.26
CA GLN A 102 -2.84 -13.94 -6.03
C GLN A 102 -3.18 -13.37 -4.65
N ASN A 103 -2.51 -13.83 -3.58
CA ASN A 103 -2.75 -13.33 -2.23
C ASN A 103 -2.23 -11.91 -2.06
N LEU A 104 -1.12 -11.56 -2.70
CA LEU A 104 -0.57 -10.21 -2.68
C LEU A 104 -1.50 -9.21 -3.38
N LEU A 105 -2.03 -9.58 -4.55
CA LEU A 105 -3.02 -8.78 -5.26
C LEU A 105 -4.32 -8.64 -4.46
N LEU A 106 -4.81 -9.74 -3.87
CA LEU A 106 -6.02 -9.69 -3.04
C LEU A 106 -5.83 -8.80 -1.80
N LEU A 107 -4.66 -8.88 -1.14
CA LEU A 107 -4.32 -8.01 -0.03
C LEU A 107 -4.28 -6.54 -0.48
N SER A 108 -3.61 -6.26 -1.60
CA SER A 108 -3.46 -4.92 -2.14
C SER A 108 -4.81 -4.28 -2.49
N PHE A 109 -5.61 -4.94 -3.33
CA PHE A 109 -6.93 -4.44 -3.73
C PHE A 109 -7.90 -4.43 -2.56
N GLY A 110 -7.85 -5.41 -1.66
CA GLY A 110 -8.66 -5.45 -0.45
C GLY A 110 -8.38 -4.26 0.47
N MET A 111 -7.10 -3.95 0.71
CA MET A 111 -6.72 -2.77 1.49
C MET A 111 -7.19 -1.47 0.85
N MET A 112 -6.96 -1.29 -0.46
CA MET A 112 -7.42 -0.08 -1.16
C MET A 112 -8.95 0.05 -1.13
N LEU A 113 -9.69 -1.04 -1.38
CA LEU A 113 -11.15 -1.04 -1.37
C LEU A 113 -11.70 -0.71 0.02
N VAL A 114 -11.19 -1.35 1.08
CA VAL A 114 -11.64 -1.07 2.45
C VAL A 114 -11.29 0.36 2.85
N GLY A 115 -10.09 0.84 2.49
CA GLY A 115 -9.68 2.21 2.74
C GLY A 115 -10.58 3.22 2.03
N GLU A 116 -10.94 2.96 0.78
CA GLU A 116 -11.84 3.78 -0.02
C GLU A 116 -13.25 3.83 0.56
N ILE A 117 -13.78 2.68 1.01
CA ILE A 117 -15.06 2.62 1.74
C ILE A 117 -14.99 3.49 2.99
N CYS A 118 -13.91 3.43 3.78
CA CYS A 118 -13.75 4.29 4.96
C CYS A 118 -13.78 5.79 4.60
N LEU A 119 -13.18 6.19 3.48
CA LEU A 119 -13.17 7.59 3.05
C LEU A 119 -14.53 8.04 2.52
N PHE A 120 -15.27 7.22 1.78
CA PHE A 120 -16.63 7.54 1.35
C PHE A 120 -17.62 7.60 2.51
N LEU A 121 -17.45 6.75 3.54
CA LEU A 121 -18.23 6.82 4.78
C LEU A 121 -17.96 8.11 5.55
N LEU A 122 -16.76 8.69 5.41
CA LEU A 122 -16.42 9.97 6.02
C LEU A 122 -17.12 11.12 5.30
N ASN A 123 -16.94 11.24 3.97
CA ASN A 123 -17.67 12.16 3.09
C ASN A 123 -17.27 11.91 1.62
N ILE A 124 -18.11 12.39 0.68
CA ILE A 124 -17.88 12.23 -0.77
C ILE A 124 -16.55 12.84 -1.22
N PRO A 125 -16.18 14.09 -0.87
CA PRO A 125 -14.88 14.66 -1.25
C PRO A 125 -13.67 13.82 -0.82
N SER A 126 -13.69 13.26 0.39
CA SER A 126 -12.61 12.41 0.89
C SER A 126 -12.46 11.13 0.08
N GLY A 127 -13.56 10.47 -0.30
CA GLY A 127 -13.51 9.32 -1.20
C GLY A 127 -12.99 9.69 -2.60
N VAL A 128 -13.46 10.79 -3.19
CA VAL A 128 -12.94 11.25 -4.49
C VAL A 128 -11.43 11.53 -4.44
N LEU A 129 -10.93 12.14 -3.35
CA LEU A 129 -9.49 12.34 -3.13
C LEU A 129 -8.74 11.01 -2.97
N GLY A 130 -9.32 10.02 -2.28
CA GLY A 130 -8.81 8.65 -2.18
C GLY A 130 -8.63 7.99 -3.54
N LEU A 131 -9.68 8.00 -4.37
CA LEU A 131 -9.66 7.51 -5.74
C LEU A 131 -8.60 8.22 -6.59
N MET A 132 -8.51 9.55 -6.51
CA MET A 132 -7.46 10.30 -7.20
C MET A 132 -6.07 9.92 -6.72
N GLY A 133 -5.90 9.62 -5.43
CA GLY A 133 -4.64 9.09 -4.88
C GLY A 133 -4.27 7.73 -5.48
N ILE A 134 -5.24 6.81 -5.56
CA ILE A 134 -5.04 5.48 -6.17
C ILE A 134 -4.69 5.61 -7.65
N VAL A 135 -5.51 6.34 -8.42
CA VAL A 135 -5.30 6.54 -9.86
C VAL A 135 -3.99 7.26 -10.11
N GLY A 136 -3.69 8.31 -9.34
CA GLY A 136 -2.45 9.05 -9.42
C GLY A 136 -1.26 8.14 -9.21
N TYR A 137 -1.27 7.30 -8.17
CA TYR A 137 -0.20 6.35 -7.91
C TYR A 137 -0.01 5.33 -9.04
N VAL A 138 -1.11 4.67 -9.46
CA VAL A 138 -1.07 3.64 -10.51
C VAL A 138 -0.62 4.23 -11.85
N SER A 139 -1.12 5.42 -12.20
CA SER A 139 -0.79 6.07 -13.48
C SER A 139 0.65 6.57 -13.50
N TYR A 140 1.09 7.24 -12.43
CA TYR A 140 2.46 7.73 -12.32
C TYR A 140 3.46 6.59 -12.36
N TYR A 141 3.15 5.47 -11.69
CA TYR A 141 3.96 4.27 -11.78
C TYR A 141 3.95 3.67 -13.19
N SER A 142 2.79 3.56 -13.85
CA SER A 142 2.70 2.99 -15.20
C SER A 142 3.50 3.77 -16.24
N ILE A 143 3.65 5.09 -16.07
CA ILE A 143 4.42 5.95 -16.98
C ILE A 143 5.91 5.85 -16.63
N TRP A 144 6.25 6.11 -15.37
CA TRP A 144 7.65 6.27 -14.95
C TRP A 144 8.42 4.94 -14.89
N SER A 145 7.80 3.84 -14.46
CA SER A 145 8.47 2.54 -14.42
C SER A 145 8.78 2.00 -15.82
N LYS A 146 7.91 2.28 -16.81
CA LYS A 146 8.13 1.92 -18.21
C LYS A 146 9.23 2.75 -18.86
N ASP A 147 9.28 4.04 -18.61
CA ASP A 147 10.29 4.93 -19.22
C ASP A 147 11.72 4.58 -18.77
N ILE A 148 11.91 4.16 -17.51
CA ILE A 148 13.23 3.73 -17.02
C ILE A 148 13.66 2.40 -17.67
N GLN A 149 12.72 1.48 -17.91
CA GLN A 149 13.03 0.20 -18.56
C GLN A 149 13.42 0.35 -20.04
N HIS A 150 12.96 1.39 -20.73
CA HIS A 150 13.35 1.68 -22.10
C HIS A 150 14.63 2.52 -22.22
N GLY A 151 15.08 3.18 -21.15
CA GLY A 151 16.34 3.94 -21.12
C GLY A 151 17.60 3.10 -20.83
N THR A 152 17.44 1.83 -20.45
CA THR A 152 18.55 0.90 -20.12
C THR A 152 18.68 -0.26 -21.09
N GLN A 153 18.40 -0.04 -22.38
CA GLN A 153 18.82 -0.93 -23.48
C GLN A 153 19.88 -0.27 -24.33
#